data_AF-A0A438BY09-F1
#
_entry.id   AF-A0A438BY09-F1
#
_cell.length_a   1.000
_cell.length_b   1.000
_cell.length_c   1.000
_cell.angle_alpha   90.00
_cell.angle_beta   90.00
_cell.angle_gamma   90.00
#
_symmetry.space_group_name_H-M   'P 1'
#
loop_
_entity.id
_entity.type
_entity.pdbx_description
1 polymer ?
#
loop_
_entity_poly.entity_id
_entity_poly.type
_entity_poly.pdbx_seq_one_letter_code
_entity_poly.pdbx_strand_id
1 'polypeptide(L)'
;MPLKPWRPPFQPPFLAYWLRPWPATDFILPFETAGVDLGNPTLDVIPSTLPGHLSSRGSKDVLLCERVQVAGLSRLKLGHYASSFRVTVAPSVVIPERLHSKILVCFHGNASLGSCQCEKDEWKTSQKGLWNFVMSPYEDRYVDVKFIGEISGSVTVSVEEGESFSPHDSV
;
A
#
# COMPACT_ATOMS: atom_id res chain seq x y z
N MET A 1 5.43 46.39 -74.42
CA MET A 1 5.36 45.08 -73.72
C MET A 1 4.26 45.17 -72.66
N PRO A 2 3.19 44.39 -72.80
CA PRO A 2 2.00 44.50 -71.94
C PRO A 2 2.15 43.73 -70.61
N LEU A 3 1.33 44.18 -69.66
CA LEU A 3 1.30 43.88 -68.23
C LEU A 3 1.14 42.38 -67.92
N LYS A 4 1.95 41.85 -66.99
CA LYS A 4 1.74 40.52 -66.38
C LYS A 4 0.63 40.59 -65.32
N PRO A 5 -0.29 39.62 -65.25
CA PRO A 5 -1.36 39.62 -64.25
C PRO A 5 -0.84 39.31 -62.85
N TRP A 6 -1.41 40.04 -61.89
CA TRP A 6 -1.26 39.87 -60.44
C TRP A 6 -1.80 38.49 -60.02
N ARG A 7 -1.03 37.69 -59.26
CA ARG A 7 -1.53 36.51 -58.55
C ARG A 7 -1.63 36.86 -57.06
N PRO A 8 -2.82 36.74 -56.43
CA PRO A 8 -2.93 36.84 -54.98
C PRO A 8 -2.35 35.57 -54.31
N PRO A 9 -1.81 35.68 -53.09
CA PRO A 9 -1.35 34.53 -52.33
C PRO A 9 -2.51 33.66 -51.85
N PHE A 10 -2.28 32.35 -51.97
CA PHE A 10 -3.07 31.24 -51.44
C PHE A 10 -3.58 31.50 -50.00
N GLN A 11 -4.90 31.50 -49.83
CA GLN A 11 -5.52 31.23 -48.54
C GLN A 11 -5.62 29.71 -48.36
N PRO A 12 -5.10 29.11 -47.27
CA PRO A 12 -5.44 27.75 -46.91
C PRO A 12 -6.82 27.72 -46.21
N PRO A 13 -7.64 26.69 -46.48
CA PRO A 13 -8.95 26.53 -45.87
C PRO A 13 -8.85 25.96 -44.46
N PHE A 14 -9.74 26.46 -43.60
CA PHE A 14 -10.41 25.77 -42.50
C PHE A 14 -9.78 24.48 -41.97
N LEU A 15 -9.21 24.55 -40.76
CA LEU A 15 -9.32 23.46 -39.80
C LEU A 15 -9.79 24.04 -38.46
N ALA A 16 -11.10 24.21 -38.37
CA ALA A 16 -11.80 24.27 -37.10
C ALA A 16 -11.65 22.91 -36.42
N TYR A 17 -10.59 22.76 -35.62
CA TYR A 17 -10.49 21.65 -34.70
C TYR A 17 -11.47 21.88 -33.56
N TRP A 18 -12.60 21.21 -33.71
CA TRP A 18 -13.54 20.82 -32.68
C TRP A 18 -12.96 20.87 -31.27
N LEU A 19 -13.68 21.55 -30.39
CA LEU A 19 -13.69 21.33 -28.95
C LEU A 19 -13.82 19.82 -28.72
N ARG A 20 -12.69 19.12 -28.59
CA ARG A 20 -12.67 17.81 -27.95
C ARG A 20 -12.80 18.11 -26.46
N PRO A 21 -13.90 17.71 -25.81
CA PRO A 21 -13.88 17.59 -24.37
C PRO A 21 -12.71 16.66 -24.08
N TRP A 22 -11.75 17.12 -23.27
CA TRP A 22 -10.82 16.22 -22.63
C TRP A 22 -11.66 15.07 -22.07
N PRO A 23 -11.34 13.79 -22.35
CA PRO A 23 -11.91 12.73 -21.55
C PRO A 23 -11.58 13.14 -20.12
N ALA A 24 -12.63 13.35 -19.31
CA ALA A 24 -12.49 13.45 -17.88
C ALA A 24 -11.53 12.33 -17.51
N THR A 25 -10.33 12.70 -17.06
CA THR A 25 -9.47 11.74 -16.41
C THR A 25 -10.37 11.13 -15.38
N ASP A 26 -10.63 9.83 -15.53
CA ASP A 26 -11.10 9.01 -14.45
C ASP A 26 -10.17 9.39 -13.30
N PHE A 27 -10.69 10.22 -12.41
CA PHE A 27 -10.17 10.32 -11.07
C PHE A 27 -10.44 8.91 -10.55
N ILE A 28 -9.47 8.03 -10.81
CA ILE A 28 -9.29 6.79 -10.09
C ILE A 28 -9.41 7.24 -8.66
N LEU A 29 -10.58 6.98 -8.06
CA LEU A 29 -10.77 7.16 -6.63
C LEU A 29 -9.56 6.48 -6.01
N PRO A 30 -8.75 7.19 -5.20
CA PRO A 30 -7.58 6.59 -4.59
C PRO A 30 -8.08 5.29 -3.97
N PHE A 31 -7.51 4.18 -4.45
CA PHE A 31 -7.79 2.83 -4.00
C PHE A 31 -8.09 2.90 -2.50
N GLU A 32 -9.37 2.76 -2.09
CA GLU A 32 -9.76 2.85 -0.69
C GLU A 32 -8.93 1.80 0.02
N THR A 33 -7.86 2.27 0.66
CA THR A 33 -6.83 1.38 1.17
C THR A 33 -7.39 0.91 2.49
N ALA A 34 -7.57 -0.40 2.65
CA ALA A 34 -8.09 -0.93 3.89
C ALA A 34 -7.15 -0.49 5.03
N GLY A 35 -7.73 -0.02 6.13
CA GLY A 35 -6.98 0.68 7.17
C GLY A 35 -7.30 0.18 8.58
N VAL A 36 -6.32 0.32 9.48
CA VAL A 36 -6.46 0.11 10.92
C VAL A 36 -6.01 1.36 11.68
N ASP A 37 -6.69 1.62 12.80
CA ASP A 37 -6.40 2.70 13.74
C ASP A 37 -6.87 2.31 15.15
N LEU A 38 -6.63 3.13 16.17
CA LEU A 38 -7.06 2.77 17.54
C LEU A 38 -8.59 2.65 17.72
N GLY A 39 -9.40 3.29 16.87
CA GLY A 39 -10.85 3.16 16.87
C GLY A 39 -11.33 1.88 16.17
N ASN A 40 -10.61 1.43 15.14
CA ASN A 40 -10.80 0.17 14.44
C ASN A 40 -9.50 -0.65 14.45
N PRO A 41 -9.15 -1.26 15.60
CA PRO A 41 -7.80 -1.74 15.89
C PRO A 41 -7.46 -3.07 15.22
N THR A 42 -8.36 -3.67 14.46
CA THR A 42 -8.16 -5.01 13.89
C THR A 42 -8.84 -5.11 12.53
N LEU A 43 -8.13 -5.66 11.56
CA LEU A 43 -8.61 -5.89 10.20
C LEU A 43 -8.11 -7.23 9.68
N ASP A 44 -9.04 -8.07 9.21
CA ASP A 44 -8.70 -9.29 8.51
C ASP A 44 -8.61 -9.04 7.01
N VAL A 45 -7.47 -9.39 6.43
CA VAL A 45 -7.19 -9.24 4.99
C VAL A 45 -6.92 -10.58 4.33
N ILE A 46 -7.40 -10.74 3.10
CA ILE A 46 -7.12 -11.91 2.26
C ILE A 46 -6.29 -11.42 1.07
N PRO A 47 -4.99 -11.75 1.02
CA PRO A 47 -4.12 -11.37 -0.10
C PRO A 47 -4.70 -11.81 -1.45
N SER A 48 -4.79 -10.87 -2.37
CA SER A 48 -5.37 -11.06 -3.70
C SER A 48 -4.28 -11.15 -4.77
N THR A 49 -4.59 -11.76 -5.91
CA THR A 49 -3.63 -11.87 -7.02
C THR A 49 -3.31 -10.48 -7.56
N LEU A 50 -2.04 -10.07 -7.49
CA LEU A 50 -1.62 -8.77 -8.00
C LEU A 50 -1.63 -8.78 -9.54
N PRO A 51 -2.41 -7.90 -10.21
CA PRO A 51 -2.40 -7.80 -11.66
C PRO A 51 -1.05 -7.31 -12.17
N GLY A 52 -0.41 -8.04 -13.10
CA GLY A 52 0.79 -7.58 -13.81
C GLY A 52 2.11 -8.27 -13.44
N HIS A 53 2.15 -9.14 -12.43
CA HIS A 53 3.36 -9.92 -12.13
C HIS A 53 3.43 -11.20 -12.98
N LEU A 54 3.80 -11.07 -14.26
CA LEU A 54 4.26 -12.20 -15.06
C LEU A 54 5.72 -12.48 -14.69
N SER A 55 5.95 -13.55 -13.91
CA SER A 55 7.30 -14.02 -13.59
C SER A 55 8.10 -14.22 -14.88
N SER A 56 9.09 -13.36 -15.16
CA SER A 56 9.92 -13.38 -16.37
C SER A 56 10.83 -14.61 -16.52
N ARG A 57 10.75 -15.61 -15.64
CA ARG A 57 11.50 -16.87 -15.78
C ARG A 57 10.71 -18.02 -15.17
N GLY A 58 9.96 -18.74 -16.00
CA GLY A 58 9.69 -20.19 -15.88
C GLY A 58 9.08 -20.76 -14.60
N SER A 59 8.78 -19.96 -13.57
CA SER A 59 8.17 -20.37 -12.31
C SER A 59 6.91 -19.54 -12.08
N LYS A 60 5.76 -20.23 -12.07
CA LYS A 60 4.46 -19.63 -11.72
C LYS A 60 4.39 -19.49 -10.19
N ASP A 61 5.22 -18.63 -9.62
CA ASP A 61 5.00 -18.21 -8.24
C ASP A 61 3.81 -17.23 -8.26
N VAL A 62 2.62 -17.74 -7.93
CA VAL A 62 1.44 -16.90 -7.70
C VAL A 62 1.75 -16.03 -6.48
N LEU A 63 1.91 -14.74 -6.72
CA LEU A 63 2.10 -13.76 -5.67
C LEU A 63 0.74 -13.17 -5.32
N LEU A 64 0.30 -13.43 -4.09
CA LEU A 64 -0.85 -12.79 -3.50
C LEU A 64 -0.37 -11.63 -2.63
N CYS A 65 -1.03 -10.49 -2.71
CA CYS A 65 -0.64 -9.25 -2.04
C CYS A 65 -1.86 -8.55 -1.45
N GLU A 66 -1.70 -7.97 -0.27
CA GLU A 66 -2.62 -6.95 0.26
C GLU A 66 -1.83 -5.85 0.96
N ARG A 67 -2.35 -4.61 0.92
CA ARG A 67 -1.80 -3.46 1.62
C ARG A 67 -2.79 -2.95 2.66
N VAL A 68 -2.30 -2.70 3.86
CA VAL A 68 -3.06 -2.09 4.96
C VAL A 68 -2.42 -0.78 5.38
N GLN A 69 -3.20 0.29 5.48
CA GLN A 69 -2.74 1.55 6.10
C GLN A 69 -2.89 1.46 7.62
N VAL A 70 -1.85 1.82 8.35
CA VAL A 70 -1.89 2.06 9.79
C VAL A 70 -1.97 3.57 9.98
N ALA A 71 -3.16 4.08 10.30
CA ALA A 71 -3.36 5.53 10.44
C ALA A 71 -2.80 6.02 11.77
N GLY A 72 -1.96 7.05 11.69
CA GLY A 72 -1.39 7.74 12.85
C GLY A 72 -2.37 8.75 13.45
N LEU A 73 -2.02 9.21 14.64
CA LEU A 73 -2.71 10.25 15.38
C LEU A 73 -2.13 11.63 15.03
N SER A 74 -3.02 12.62 14.91
CA SER A 74 -2.60 14.01 14.90
C SER A 74 -2.00 14.40 16.26
N ARG A 75 -0.82 15.03 16.25
CA ARG A 75 -0.17 15.59 17.46
C ARG A 75 -1.04 16.58 18.22
N LEU A 76 -2.04 17.18 17.57
CA LEU A 76 -2.95 18.16 18.16
C LEU A 76 -4.09 17.52 18.98
N LYS A 77 -4.28 16.21 18.89
CA LYS A 77 -5.43 15.49 19.47
C LYS A 77 -5.13 14.77 20.80
N LEU A 78 -4.04 15.07 21.51
CA LEU A 78 -3.60 14.24 22.66
C LEU A 78 -3.44 14.98 23.99
N GLY A 79 -3.87 14.30 25.07
CA GLY A 79 -3.56 14.62 26.47
C GLY A 79 -2.31 13.92 27.02
N HIS A 80 -1.72 12.96 26.28
CA HIS A 80 -0.50 12.23 26.66
C HIS A 80 0.50 12.19 25.49
N TYR A 81 1.75 12.57 25.74
CA TYR A 81 2.80 12.79 24.72
C TYR A 81 3.76 11.60 24.53
N ALA A 82 3.62 10.54 25.35
CA ALA A 82 4.54 9.39 25.38
C ALA A 82 3.79 8.07 25.15
N SER A 83 3.17 7.92 23.98
CA SER A 83 2.58 6.66 23.54
C SER A 83 3.31 6.10 22.32
N SER A 84 3.18 4.80 22.11
CA SER A 84 3.66 4.12 20.93
C SER A 84 2.54 3.29 20.33
N PHE A 85 2.63 2.94 19.04
CA PHE A 85 1.74 1.94 18.46
C PHE A 85 2.50 0.65 18.30
N ARG A 86 1.88 -0.45 18.71
CA ARG A 86 2.34 -1.78 18.38
C ARG A 86 1.45 -2.35 17.29
N VAL A 87 2.05 -2.63 16.15
CA VAL A 87 1.39 -3.25 15.01
C VAL A 87 1.70 -4.73 15.04
N THR A 88 0.70 -5.57 14.86
CA THR A 88 0.88 -7.02 14.74
C THR A 88 0.23 -7.57 13.48
N VAL A 89 0.84 -8.63 12.95
CA VAL A 89 0.38 -9.34 11.76
C VAL A 89 0.39 -10.83 12.08
N ALA A 90 -0.80 -11.43 12.15
CA ALA A 90 -1.01 -12.81 12.56
C ALA A 90 -1.78 -13.59 11.48
N PRO A 91 -1.27 -14.73 10.98
CA PRO A 91 -2.02 -15.61 10.10
C PRO A 91 -3.24 -16.19 10.83
N SER A 92 -4.33 -16.40 10.10
CA SER A 92 -5.51 -17.10 10.62
C SER A 92 -5.17 -18.56 10.97
N VAL A 93 -5.91 -19.13 11.92
CA VAL A 93 -5.80 -20.55 12.36
C VAL A 93 -5.96 -21.54 11.20
N VAL A 94 -6.60 -21.11 10.09
CA VAL A 94 -6.75 -21.92 8.87
C VAL A 94 -5.40 -22.14 8.16
N ILE A 95 -4.43 -21.25 8.33
CA ILE A 95 -3.10 -21.35 7.72
C ILE A 95 -2.22 -22.24 8.64
N PRO A 96 -1.72 -23.39 8.15
CA PRO A 96 -0.85 -24.24 8.94
C PRO A 96 0.49 -23.57 9.27
N GLU A 97 1.04 -23.84 10.46
CA GLU A 97 2.27 -23.22 10.95
C GLU A 97 3.47 -23.40 10.01
N ARG A 98 3.56 -24.55 9.35
CA ARG A 98 4.58 -24.84 8.32
C ARG A 98 4.58 -23.88 7.13
N LEU A 99 3.50 -23.12 6.91
CA LEU A 99 3.36 -22.13 5.85
C LEU A 99 3.63 -20.71 6.33
N HIS A 100 3.79 -20.46 7.64
CA HIS A 100 4.02 -19.11 8.16
C HIS A 100 5.31 -18.48 7.61
N SER A 101 6.35 -19.28 7.33
CA SER A 101 7.58 -18.80 6.69
C SER A 101 7.40 -18.27 5.26
N LYS A 102 6.26 -18.56 4.63
CA LYS A 102 5.92 -18.08 3.29
C LYS A 102 5.08 -16.79 3.30
N ILE A 103 4.72 -16.30 4.49
CA ILE A 103 4.06 -15.02 4.71
C ILE A 103 5.14 -13.98 4.96
N LEU A 104 5.22 -13.01 4.07
CA LEU A 104 6.19 -11.93 4.16
C LEU A 104 5.47 -10.61 4.42
N VAL A 105 6.05 -9.82 5.33
CA VAL A 105 5.55 -8.52 5.77
C VAL A 105 6.59 -7.47 5.43
N CYS A 106 6.17 -6.38 4.81
CA CYS A 106 6.95 -5.17 4.64
C CYS A 106 6.25 -4.04 5.38
N PHE A 107 7.00 -3.30 6.20
CA PHE A 107 6.50 -2.16 6.94
C PHE A 107 7.25 -0.90 6.52
N HIS A 108 6.56 0.07 5.94
CA HIS A 108 7.17 1.25 5.33
C HIS A 108 6.28 2.50 5.49
N GLY A 109 6.83 3.68 5.15
CA GLY A 109 6.11 4.96 5.23
C GLY A 109 5.82 5.61 3.88
N ASN A 110 6.17 4.95 2.76
CA ASN A 110 6.06 5.56 1.44
C ASN A 110 4.73 5.20 0.78
N ALA A 111 3.76 6.10 0.86
CA ALA A 111 2.46 5.95 0.21
C ALA A 111 2.54 5.80 -1.32
N SER A 112 3.59 6.34 -1.94
CA SER A 112 3.81 6.29 -3.40
C SER A 112 4.42 4.98 -3.89
N LEU A 113 4.96 4.14 -2.99
CA LEU A 113 5.41 2.80 -3.34
C LEU A 113 4.19 1.96 -3.73
N GLY A 114 4.17 1.25 -4.85
CA GLY A 114 3.03 0.37 -5.19
C GLY A 114 2.88 -0.79 -4.20
N SER A 115 1.69 -1.41 -4.14
CA SER A 115 1.43 -2.54 -3.23
C SER A 115 2.39 -3.70 -3.47
N CYS A 116 3.02 -4.18 -2.39
CA CYS A 116 4.04 -5.24 -2.40
C CYS A 116 5.25 -5.00 -3.32
N GLN A 117 5.62 -3.73 -3.53
CA GLN A 117 6.81 -3.35 -4.30
C GLN A 117 8.04 -3.02 -3.45
N CYS A 118 8.04 -3.36 -2.15
CA CYS A 118 9.22 -3.19 -1.29
C CYS A 118 10.44 -3.96 -1.81
N GLU A 119 11.63 -3.44 -1.51
CA GLU A 119 12.90 -4.06 -1.86
C GLU A 119 13.07 -5.41 -1.15
N LYS A 120 13.90 -6.30 -1.71
CA LYS A 120 13.97 -7.72 -1.30
C LYS A 120 14.33 -7.88 0.19
N ASP A 121 15.17 -7.01 0.71
CA ASP A 121 15.69 -6.99 2.08
C ASP A 121 14.76 -6.32 3.10
N GLU A 122 13.78 -5.54 2.63
CA GLU A 122 12.75 -4.92 3.47
C GLU A 122 11.69 -5.94 3.92
N TRP A 123 11.50 -7.02 3.16
CA TRP A 123 10.58 -8.10 3.50
C TRP A 123 11.06 -8.93 4.70
N LYS A 124 10.20 -9.08 5.70
CA LYS A 124 10.42 -9.91 6.89
C LYS A 124 9.45 -11.08 6.93
N THR A 125 9.90 -12.23 7.43
CA THR A 125 9.04 -13.40 7.64
C THR A 125 8.27 -13.27 8.96
N SER A 126 7.04 -13.80 9.02
CA SER A 126 6.35 -14.00 10.30
C SER A 126 6.92 -15.23 11.01
N GLN A 127 7.93 -15.01 11.85
CA GLN A 127 8.52 -16.09 12.64
C GLN A 127 7.47 -16.63 13.63
N LYS A 128 7.24 -17.95 13.64
CA LYS A 128 6.24 -18.61 14.51
C LYS A 128 4.81 -18.08 14.35
N GLY A 129 4.46 -17.52 13.19
CA GLY A 129 3.11 -17.03 12.93
C GLY A 129 2.75 -15.71 13.59
N LEU A 130 3.73 -14.92 14.01
CA LEU A 130 3.47 -13.56 14.46
C LEU A 130 4.60 -12.64 14.03
N TRP A 131 4.22 -11.55 13.36
CA TRP A 131 5.13 -10.42 13.16
C TRP A 131 4.61 -9.25 13.99
N ASN A 132 5.51 -8.53 14.65
CA ASN A 132 5.16 -7.33 15.40
C ASN A 132 6.23 -6.26 15.26
N PHE A 133 5.80 -5.00 15.34
CA PHE A 133 6.68 -3.84 15.26
C PHE A 133 6.11 -2.70 16.10
N VAL A 134 6.99 -1.92 16.72
CA VAL A 134 6.61 -0.73 17.50
C VAL A 134 6.97 0.52 16.70
N MET A 135 6.00 1.40 16.48
CA MET A 135 6.16 2.65 15.74
C MET A 135 5.72 3.86 16.58
N SER A 136 6.18 5.03 16.15
CA SER A 136 5.62 6.31 16.62
C SER A 136 4.14 6.39 16.25
N PRO A 137 3.26 6.85 17.16
CA PRO A 137 1.83 6.92 16.88
C PRO A 137 1.48 8.10 15.97
N TYR A 138 2.43 8.96 15.59
CA TYR A 138 2.16 10.25 14.93
C TYR A 138 2.26 10.25 13.41
N GLU A 139 2.64 9.13 12.82
CA GLU A 139 2.90 9.01 11.38
C GLU A 139 2.02 7.90 10.81
N ASP A 140 1.45 8.15 9.63
CA ASP A 140 0.81 7.09 8.86
C ASP A 140 1.89 6.14 8.33
N ARG A 141 1.59 4.84 8.38
CA ARG A 141 2.47 3.78 7.89
C ARG A 141 1.67 2.77 7.07
N TYR A 142 2.38 1.94 6.33
CA TYR A 142 1.80 0.92 5.47
C TYR A 142 2.40 -0.45 5.79
N VAL A 143 1.54 -1.45 5.86
CA VAL A 143 1.87 -2.86 6.00
C VAL A 143 1.48 -3.54 4.70
N ASP A 144 2.48 -4.01 3.95
CA ASP A 144 2.25 -4.88 2.80
C ASP A 144 2.44 -6.33 3.25
N VAL A 145 1.44 -7.18 2.98
CA VAL A 145 1.49 -8.61 3.26
C VAL A 145 1.47 -9.36 1.94
N LYS A 146 2.42 -10.26 1.74
CA LYS A 146 2.45 -11.13 0.57
C LYS A 146 2.60 -12.61 0.93
N PHE A 147 1.96 -13.45 0.13
CA PHE A 147 2.13 -14.90 0.20
C PHE A 147 3.00 -15.37 -0.97
N ILE A 148 3.95 -16.26 -0.66
CA ILE A 148 4.75 -16.95 -1.67
C ILE A 148 4.18 -18.35 -1.89
N GLY A 149 3.70 -18.62 -3.11
CA GLY A 149 3.15 -19.92 -3.50
C GLY A 149 1.68 -20.07 -3.12
N GLU A 150 1.17 -21.31 -3.20
CA GLU A 150 -0.24 -21.61 -2.95
C GLU A 150 -0.56 -21.62 -1.46
N ILE A 151 -1.00 -20.48 -0.94
CA ILE A 151 -1.52 -20.30 0.42
C ILE A 151 -2.89 -19.66 0.29
N SER A 152 -3.83 -20.15 1.09
CA SER A 152 -5.17 -19.57 1.18
C SER A 152 -5.52 -19.36 2.65
N GLY A 153 -6.15 -18.23 2.93
CA GLY A 153 -6.49 -17.81 4.27
C GLY A 153 -6.35 -16.32 4.43
N SER A 154 -6.82 -15.81 5.57
CA SER A 154 -6.67 -14.43 5.97
C SER A 154 -5.48 -14.23 6.89
N VAL A 155 -5.03 -12.99 6.97
CA VAL A 155 -4.10 -12.49 7.98
C VAL A 155 -4.79 -11.35 8.70
N THR A 156 -4.68 -11.35 10.01
CA THR A 156 -5.17 -10.27 10.87
C THR A 156 -4.04 -9.25 11.04
N VAL A 157 -4.33 -8.00 10.70
CA VAL A 157 -3.48 -6.85 11.03
C VAL A 157 -4.15 -6.13 12.20
N SER A 158 -3.40 -5.87 13.27
CA SER A 158 -3.91 -5.14 14.42
C SER A 158 -2.97 -4.03 14.89
N VAL A 159 -3.54 -3.04 15.56
CA VAL A 159 -2.82 -1.94 16.21
C VAL A 159 -3.31 -1.78 17.64
N GLU A 160 -2.37 -1.67 18.57
CA GLU A 160 -2.62 -1.38 19.98
C GLU A 160 -1.70 -0.24 20.45
N GLU A 161 -2.09 0.45 21.52
CA GLU A 161 -1.20 1.41 22.18
C GLU A 161 -0.14 0.63 22.99
N GLY A 162 1.12 0.81 22.64
CA GLY A 162 2.24 0.25 23.37
C GLY A 162 2.57 1.11 24.58
N GLU A 163 2.68 0.48 25.75
CA GLU A 163 3.09 1.12 26.99
C GLU A 163 4.47 1.76 26.79
N SER A 164 4.58 3.07 27.06
CA SER A 164 5.89 3.67 27.28
C SER A 164 6.50 3.02 28.51
N PHE A 165 7.74 2.54 28.40
CA PHE A 165 8.53 2.15 29.56
C PHE A 165 8.51 3.32 30.56
N SER A 166 7.69 3.17 31.60
CA SER A 166 7.69 4.07 32.74
C SER A 166 8.99 3.80 33.50
N PRO A 167 9.83 4.79 33.79
CA PRO A 167 11.11 4.58 34.49
C PRO A 167 11.00 4.09 35.95
N HIS A 168 9.83 3.61 36.40
CA HIS A 168 9.59 3.29 37.80
C HIS A 168 9.71 1.80 38.17
N ASP A 169 9.90 0.89 37.20
CA ASP A 169 10.17 -0.51 37.51
C ASP A 169 11.68 -0.76 37.55
N SER A 170 12.32 -0.17 38.56
CA SER A 170 13.60 -0.61 39.11
C SER A 170 13.36 -0.99 40.57
N VAL A 171 13.12 -2.27 40.82
CA VAL A 171 13.28 -2.89 42.14
C VAL A 171 14.27 -4.03 42.00
#